data_AF-A0A388L1X9-F1
#
_entry.id   AF-A0A388L1X9-F1
#
_cell.length_a   1.000
_cell.length_b   1.000
_cell.length_c   1.000
_cell.angle_alpha   90.00
_cell.angle_beta   90.00
_cell.angle_gamma   90.00
#
_symmetry.space_group_name_H-M   'P 1'
#
loop_
_entity.id
_entity.type
_entity.pdbx_description
1 polymer ?
#
loop_
_entity_poly.entity_id
_entity_poly.type
_entity_poly.pdbx_seq_one_letter_code
_entity_poly.pdbx_strand_id
1 'polypeptide(L)'
;MYFKPLGVNKLTSDAGWGCMLRSGQMMLAQALLCHYLGRQWRRDTKAGEYLSIVRSFGDDDSGDCPFSIHNLIAAGKPHGLAPGSWLGPYALCRSIEALSLTENGQSALPMTVYVVAGDAEGERGGAPVLCTSDAEDLCRQRLLNSSGGSGMPVVCAQKDAAEQRGGMEHNATEHWADRGFSKSDVEEAEGCENRDVHGRSAEVGDNEGEGSNHEKSSLDDWGPLLVLVPLVLGVDKVNLRYLPSLKILFTFPQTLGILGGKPGASTYLVGYQGDHALYLDPHEVQQVVNITVDDLDTDTSSYHCG
;
A
#
# COMPACT_ATOMS: atom_id res chain seq x y z
N MET A 1 -5.04 -27.35 -6.69
CA MET A 1 -3.81 -28.08 -6.32
C MET A 1 -3.09 -27.30 -5.22
N TYR A 2 -2.09 -27.89 -4.57
CA TYR A 2 -1.13 -27.16 -3.72
C TYR A 2 -0.09 -26.42 -4.58
N PHE A 3 0.57 -25.38 -4.04
CA PHE A 3 1.61 -24.66 -4.78
C PHE A 3 2.94 -25.42 -4.80
N LYS A 4 3.87 -25.00 -5.67
CA LYS A 4 5.22 -25.58 -5.78
C LYS A 4 5.94 -25.59 -4.43
N PRO A 5 6.62 -26.68 -4.02
CA PRO A 5 7.26 -26.78 -2.71
C PRO A 5 8.22 -25.62 -2.42
N LEU A 6 8.10 -25.05 -1.23
CA LEU A 6 8.82 -23.87 -0.79
C LEU A 6 9.73 -24.19 0.40
N GLY A 7 11.00 -23.79 0.28
CA GLY A 7 12.01 -23.93 1.32
C GLY A 7 12.46 -25.38 1.59
N VAL A 8 13.31 -25.53 2.59
CA VAL A 8 13.91 -26.83 2.97
C VAL A 8 12.86 -27.85 3.42
N ASN A 9 11.79 -27.38 4.06
CA ASN A 9 10.70 -28.22 4.56
C ASN A 9 9.66 -28.55 3.48
N LYS A 10 9.87 -28.10 2.23
CA LYS A 10 8.98 -28.36 1.08
C LYS A 10 7.52 -28.04 1.38
N LEU A 11 7.26 -26.90 2.02
CA LEU A 11 5.89 -26.46 2.31
C LEU A 11 5.16 -26.23 0.99
N THR A 12 3.95 -26.76 0.85
CA THR A 12 3.12 -26.62 -0.34
C THR A 12 1.83 -25.83 -0.07
N SER A 13 1.72 -25.27 1.14
CA SER A 13 0.63 -24.40 1.57
C SER A 13 1.17 -23.38 2.56
N ASP A 14 0.57 -22.19 2.53
CA ASP A 14 0.84 -21.11 3.47
C ASP A 14 -0.17 -21.02 4.62
N ALA A 15 -1.11 -21.98 4.69
CA ALA A 15 -2.09 -22.08 5.76
C ALA A 15 -1.40 -22.09 7.14
N GLY A 16 -1.86 -21.21 8.03
CA GLY A 16 -1.36 -21.09 9.40
C GLY A 16 -0.10 -20.22 9.57
N TRP A 17 0.53 -19.73 8.50
CA TRP A 17 1.74 -18.90 8.63
C TRP A 17 1.85 -17.75 7.61
N GLY A 18 1.18 -17.84 6.46
CA GLY A 18 1.27 -16.87 5.36
C GLY A 18 0.41 -15.61 5.48
N CYS A 19 -0.44 -15.49 6.51
CA CYS A 19 -1.46 -14.42 6.59
C CYS A 19 -0.93 -12.98 6.39
N MET A 20 0.25 -12.66 6.92
CA MET A 20 0.89 -11.36 6.73
C MET A 20 1.35 -11.14 5.28
N LEU A 21 1.90 -12.18 4.63
CA LEU A 21 2.30 -12.12 3.22
C LEU A 21 1.08 -11.91 2.32
N ARG A 22 -0.01 -12.63 2.58
CA ARG A 22 -1.28 -12.46 1.84
C ARG A 22 -1.88 -11.07 2.04
N SER A 23 -1.84 -10.54 3.26
CA SER A 23 -2.24 -9.15 3.55
C SER A 23 -1.40 -8.14 2.76
N GLY A 24 -0.09 -8.39 2.67
CA GLY A 24 0.84 -7.61 1.86
C GLY A 24 0.56 -7.69 0.35
N GLN A 25 0.28 -8.88 -0.16
CA GLN A 25 -0.11 -9.09 -1.56
C GLN A 25 -1.39 -8.32 -1.89
N MET A 26 -2.40 -8.33 -1.01
CA MET A 26 -3.64 -7.55 -1.24
C MET A 26 -3.37 -6.04 -1.31
N MET A 27 -2.56 -5.49 -0.40
CA MET A 27 -2.17 -4.08 -0.42
C MET A 27 -1.38 -3.73 -1.70
N LEU A 28 -0.44 -4.59 -2.10
CA LEU A 28 0.37 -4.38 -3.30
C LEU A 28 -0.48 -4.50 -4.58
N ALA A 29 -1.39 -5.45 -4.63
CA ALA A 29 -2.36 -5.58 -5.72
C ALA A 29 -3.23 -4.32 -5.83
N GLN A 30 -3.68 -3.77 -4.70
CA GLN A 30 -4.41 -2.50 -4.68
C GLN A 30 -3.57 -1.34 -5.23
N ALA A 31 -2.27 -1.29 -4.94
CA ALA A 31 -1.36 -0.29 -5.50
C ALA A 31 -1.24 -0.41 -7.03
N LEU A 32 -1.09 -1.63 -7.55
CA LEU A 32 -1.01 -1.90 -8.99
C LEU A 32 -2.33 -1.59 -9.71
N LEU A 33 -3.47 -1.97 -9.12
CA LEU A 33 -4.79 -1.62 -9.63
C LEU A 33 -4.97 -0.10 -9.69
N CYS A 34 -4.60 0.63 -8.63
CA CYS A 34 -4.63 2.10 -8.63
C CYS A 34 -3.73 2.70 -9.72
N HIS A 35 -2.54 2.14 -9.92
CA HIS A 35 -1.56 2.65 -10.88
C HIS A 35 -1.99 2.42 -12.33
N TYR A 36 -2.37 1.19 -12.68
CA TYR A 36 -2.68 0.82 -14.06
C TYR A 36 -4.12 1.07 -14.47
N LEU A 37 -5.09 0.90 -13.55
CA LEU A 37 -6.52 0.95 -13.86
C LEU A 37 -7.24 2.16 -13.23
N GLY A 38 -6.61 2.79 -12.23
CA GLY A 38 -7.20 3.87 -11.45
C GLY A 38 -8.07 3.38 -10.29
N ARG A 39 -8.17 4.19 -9.23
CA ARG A 39 -8.90 3.88 -7.99
C ARG A 39 -10.41 3.65 -8.20
N GLN A 40 -10.97 4.28 -9.23
CA GLN A 40 -12.38 4.19 -9.62
C GLN A 40 -12.72 2.90 -10.36
N TRP A 41 -11.72 2.16 -10.85
CA TRP A 41 -11.95 0.92 -11.58
C TRP A 41 -12.70 -0.10 -10.73
N ARG A 42 -13.58 -0.86 -11.38
CA ARG A 42 -14.31 -1.99 -10.81
C ARG A 42 -14.20 -3.14 -11.80
N ARG A 43 -14.34 -4.38 -11.30
CA ARG A 43 -14.19 -5.60 -12.11
C ARG A 43 -15.09 -5.55 -13.35
N ASP A 44 -14.47 -5.36 -14.50
CA ASP A 44 -15.03 -5.58 -15.83
C ASP A 44 -14.32 -6.79 -16.46
N THR A 45 -15.03 -7.63 -17.19
CA THR A 45 -14.59 -8.96 -17.64
C THR A 45 -13.63 -8.90 -18.85
N LYS A 46 -13.01 -7.76 -19.16
CA LYS A 46 -12.26 -7.56 -20.43
C LYS A 46 -10.92 -6.83 -20.33
N ALA A 47 -10.44 -6.50 -19.14
CA ALA A 47 -9.16 -5.79 -19.02
C ALA A 47 -7.98 -6.78 -19.00
N GLY A 48 -7.21 -6.83 -20.09
CA GLY A 48 -5.96 -7.61 -20.15
C GLY A 48 -4.92 -7.18 -19.12
N GLU A 49 -4.89 -5.89 -18.74
CA GLU A 49 -4.02 -5.43 -17.65
C GLU A 49 -4.45 -6.00 -16.29
N TYR A 50 -5.75 -6.16 -16.03
CA TYR A 50 -6.23 -6.78 -14.80
C TYR A 50 -5.74 -8.23 -14.67
N LEU A 51 -5.84 -9.04 -15.73
CA LEU A 51 -5.33 -10.42 -15.70
C LEU A 51 -3.81 -10.47 -15.52
N SER A 52 -3.08 -9.53 -16.12
CA SER A 52 -1.63 -9.39 -15.90
C SER A 52 -1.32 -9.08 -14.42
N ILE A 53 -2.10 -8.20 -13.79
CA ILE A 53 -1.97 -7.90 -12.35
C ILE A 53 -2.25 -9.16 -11.53
N VAL A 54 -3.38 -9.86 -11.74
CA VAL A 54 -3.70 -11.07 -10.95
C VAL A 54 -2.64 -12.14 -11.13
N ARG A 55 -2.19 -12.39 -12.36
CA ARG A 55 -1.11 -13.35 -12.66
C ARG A 55 0.15 -13.05 -11.88
N SER A 56 0.49 -11.77 -11.69
CA SER A 56 1.70 -11.39 -10.95
C SER A 56 1.72 -11.87 -9.48
N PHE A 57 0.56 -12.24 -8.93
CA PHE A 57 0.39 -12.78 -7.57
C PHE A 57 0.15 -14.30 -7.52
N GLY A 58 0.24 -15.02 -8.65
CA GLY A 58 0.09 -16.47 -8.68
C GLY A 58 1.06 -17.18 -7.74
N ASP A 59 0.68 -18.34 -7.20
CA ASP A 59 1.51 -19.10 -6.25
C ASP A 59 2.57 -19.98 -6.96
N ASP A 60 3.45 -19.32 -7.72
CA ASP A 60 4.49 -19.94 -8.51
C ASP A 60 5.83 -19.18 -8.36
N ASP A 61 6.94 -19.88 -8.57
CA ASP A 61 8.30 -19.31 -8.51
C ASP A 61 8.79 -18.74 -9.85
N SER A 62 7.96 -18.76 -10.89
CA SER A 62 8.28 -18.18 -12.19
C SER A 62 8.38 -16.65 -12.15
N GLY A 63 9.10 -16.10 -13.14
CA GLY A 63 9.22 -14.66 -13.34
C GLY A 63 7.92 -13.96 -13.73
N ASP A 64 6.90 -14.73 -14.16
CA ASP A 64 5.57 -14.21 -14.46
C ASP A 64 4.76 -13.87 -13.20
N CYS A 65 5.16 -14.40 -12.04
CA CYS A 65 4.51 -14.19 -10.74
C CYS A 65 5.44 -13.43 -9.78
N PRO A 66 5.93 -12.22 -10.12
CA PRO A 66 6.99 -11.55 -9.35
C PRO A 66 6.59 -11.22 -7.91
N PHE A 67 5.28 -11.17 -7.61
CA PHE A 67 4.74 -10.90 -6.27
C PHE A 67 4.15 -12.16 -5.62
N SER A 68 4.48 -13.34 -6.13
CA SER A 68 4.12 -14.61 -5.51
C SER A 68 4.67 -14.74 -4.10
N ILE A 69 4.09 -15.64 -3.32
CA ILE A 69 4.61 -15.95 -1.99
C ILE A 69 6.07 -16.45 -2.05
N HIS A 70 6.43 -17.19 -3.10
CA HIS A 70 7.80 -17.67 -3.35
C HIS A 70 8.77 -16.51 -3.53
N ASN A 71 8.43 -15.57 -4.41
CA ASN A 71 9.28 -14.44 -4.77
C ASN A 71 9.36 -13.40 -3.64
N LEU A 72 8.26 -13.14 -2.92
CA LEU A 72 8.27 -12.32 -1.70
C LEU A 72 9.20 -12.91 -0.63
N ILE A 73 9.13 -14.22 -0.39
CA ILE A 73 10.01 -14.86 0.58
C ILE A 73 11.46 -14.84 0.12
N ALA A 74 11.72 -15.09 -1.17
CA ALA A 74 13.07 -15.03 -1.72
C ALA A 74 13.70 -13.64 -1.53
N ALA A 75 12.97 -12.57 -1.87
CA ALA A 75 13.40 -11.19 -1.73
C ALA A 75 13.58 -10.78 -0.26
N GLY A 76 12.75 -11.29 0.65
CA GLY A 76 12.81 -10.98 2.07
C GLY A 76 13.85 -11.75 2.88
N LYS A 77 14.55 -12.74 2.30
CA LYS A 77 15.54 -13.56 3.03
C LYS A 77 16.56 -12.72 3.83
N PRO A 78 17.14 -11.62 3.31
CA PRO A 78 18.06 -10.77 4.07
C PRO A 78 17.43 -10.13 5.32
N HIS A 79 16.10 -9.99 5.33
CA HIS A 79 15.33 -9.42 6.43
C HIS A 79 14.69 -10.49 7.33
N GLY A 80 15.13 -11.74 7.21
CA GLY A 80 14.69 -12.84 8.06
C GLY A 80 13.39 -13.51 7.62
N LEU A 81 12.87 -13.25 6.41
CA LEU A 81 11.75 -14.01 5.89
C LEU A 81 12.16 -15.46 5.64
N ALA A 82 11.41 -16.39 6.22
CA ALA A 82 11.54 -17.81 5.97
C ALA A 82 10.16 -18.48 5.86
N PRO A 83 10.01 -19.52 5.02
CA PRO A 83 8.78 -20.31 4.94
C PRO A 83 8.41 -20.89 6.31
N GLY A 84 7.13 -20.80 6.69
CA GLY A 84 6.62 -21.32 7.96
C GLY A 84 6.85 -20.43 9.18
N SER A 85 7.54 -19.29 9.05
CA SER A 85 7.77 -18.36 10.17
C SER A 85 6.71 -17.26 10.21
N TRP A 86 6.40 -16.77 11.42
CA TRP A 86 5.62 -15.55 11.56
C TRP A 86 6.44 -14.33 11.13
N LEU A 87 5.76 -13.36 10.50
CA LEU A 87 6.38 -12.19 9.88
C LEU A 87 5.74 -10.92 10.42
N GLY A 88 6.59 -9.96 10.79
CA GLY A 88 6.17 -8.61 11.14
C GLY A 88 6.04 -7.69 9.91
N PRO A 89 5.24 -6.62 9.98
CA PRO A 89 5.05 -5.67 8.88
C PRO A 89 6.34 -5.08 8.31
N TYR A 90 7.34 -4.80 9.16
CA TYR A 90 8.64 -4.27 8.71
C TYR A 90 9.32 -5.18 7.69
N ALA A 91 9.43 -6.48 7.99
CA ALA A 91 10.12 -7.42 7.11
C ALA A 91 9.38 -7.59 5.78
N LEU A 92 8.03 -7.54 5.80
CA LEU A 92 7.21 -7.49 4.60
C LEU A 92 7.51 -6.22 3.77
N CYS A 93 7.54 -5.03 4.39
CA CYS A 93 7.85 -3.78 3.69
C CYS A 93 9.22 -3.83 3.00
N ARG A 94 10.25 -4.34 3.69
CA ARG A 94 11.58 -4.51 3.12
C ARG A 94 11.63 -5.55 1.98
N SER A 95 10.79 -6.58 2.05
CA SER A 95 10.67 -7.58 0.97
C SER A 95 10.05 -6.96 -0.29
N ILE A 96 9.01 -6.13 -0.14
CA ILE A 96 8.40 -5.38 -1.24
C ILE A 96 9.41 -4.39 -1.84
N GLU A 97 10.16 -3.68 -1.00
CA GLU A 97 11.22 -2.78 -1.46
C GLU A 97 12.29 -3.54 -2.27
N ALA A 98 12.78 -4.69 -1.78
CA ALA A 98 13.75 -5.51 -2.50
C ALA A 98 13.23 -5.98 -3.88
N LEU A 99 11.93 -6.31 -3.99
CA LEU A 99 11.31 -6.64 -5.29
C LEU A 99 11.24 -5.44 -6.25
N SER A 100 11.21 -4.20 -5.73
CA SER A 100 11.26 -3.00 -6.55
C SER A 100 12.65 -2.69 -7.12
N LEU A 101 13.70 -3.24 -6.50
CA LEU A 101 15.11 -2.92 -6.79
C LEU A 101 15.81 -3.95 -7.68
N THR A 102 15.13 -5.00 -8.15
CA THR A 102 15.77 -6.16 -8.81
C THR A 102 16.71 -5.77 -9.95
N GLU A 103 17.98 -6.13 -9.78
CA GLU A 103 19.10 -5.87 -10.68
C GLU A 103 18.97 -6.72 -11.95
N ASN A 104 18.67 -6.08 -13.08
CA ASN A 104 18.88 -6.49 -14.48
C ASN A 104 18.11 -5.56 -15.46
N GLY A 105 17.78 -4.33 -15.03
CA GLY A 105 17.02 -3.36 -15.85
C GLY A 105 15.50 -3.58 -15.88
N GLN A 106 14.99 -4.62 -15.22
CA GLN A 106 13.55 -4.91 -15.10
C GLN A 106 13.18 -5.00 -13.62
N SER A 107 12.76 -3.85 -13.07
CA SER A 107 12.09 -3.81 -11.78
C SER A 107 10.69 -4.39 -11.96
N ALA A 108 10.30 -5.30 -11.07
CA ALA A 108 8.97 -5.90 -11.09
C ALA A 108 7.86 -4.87 -10.83
N LEU A 109 8.18 -3.77 -10.14
CA LEU A 109 7.20 -2.75 -9.75
C LEU A 109 7.29 -1.51 -10.65
N PRO A 110 6.16 -0.97 -11.12
CA PRO A 110 6.15 0.29 -11.87
C PRO A 110 6.47 1.51 -10.99
N MET A 111 6.53 1.33 -9.67
CA MET A 111 6.68 2.39 -8.69
C MET A 111 7.92 2.17 -7.83
N THR A 112 8.55 3.28 -7.41
CA THR A 112 9.58 3.25 -6.38
C THR A 112 8.94 2.96 -5.03
N VAL A 113 9.63 2.22 -4.16
CA VAL A 113 9.16 1.91 -2.81
C VAL A 113 9.98 2.71 -1.81
N TYR A 114 9.31 3.47 -0.94
CA TYR A 114 9.93 4.18 0.17
C TYR A 114 9.42 3.60 1.49
N VAL A 115 10.29 2.86 2.18
CA VAL A 115 9.98 2.33 3.51
C VAL A 115 10.39 3.37 4.56
N VAL A 116 9.41 4.02 5.16
CA VAL A 116 9.61 5.02 6.22
C VAL A 116 9.72 4.30 7.56
N ALA A 117 10.90 3.71 7.79
CA ALA A 117 11.31 3.21 9.09
C ALA A 117 12.42 4.12 9.63
N GLY A 118 12.63 4.15 10.95
CA GLY A 118 13.81 4.79 11.56
C GLY A 118 15.13 4.22 11.00
N ASP A 119 16.26 4.71 11.50
CA ASP A 119 17.58 4.35 10.95
C ASP A 119 17.79 2.83 10.73
N ALA A 120 18.51 2.51 9.65
CA ALA A 120 18.82 1.14 9.25
C ALA A 120 19.69 0.38 10.26
N GLU A 121 20.26 1.10 11.24
CA GLU A 121 21.22 0.62 12.24
C GLU A 121 20.55 0.10 13.53
N GLY A 122 19.22 0.14 13.63
CA GLY A 122 18.50 -0.68 14.60
C GLY A 122 17.95 0.03 15.82
N GLU A 123 17.71 1.35 15.77
CA GLU A 123 16.78 1.97 16.71
C GLU A 123 15.33 1.62 16.32
N ARG A 124 14.90 0.43 16.74
CA ARG A 124 13.56 -0.15 16.49
C ARG A 124 12.45 0.52 17.32
N GLY A 125 12.58 1.82 17.59
CA GLY A 125 11.64 2.58 18.41
C GLY A 125 11.73 4.07 18.09
N GLY A 126 10.67 4.61 17.48
CA GLY A 126 10.57 6.03 17.15
C GLY A 126 9.31 6.28 16.31
N ALA A 127 8.87 7.55 16.26
CA ALA A 127 7.87 7.95 15.28
C ALA A 127 8.57 8.09 13.93
N PRO A 128 8.26 7.25 12.92
CA PRO A 128 8.90 7.38 11.61
C PRO A 128 8.58 8.75 11.03
N VAL A 129 9.61 9.43 10.52
CA VAL A 129 9.49 10.74 9.90
C VAL A 129 9.62 10.56 8.40
N LEU A 130 8.58 10.97 7.66
CA LEU A 130 8.63 11.03 6.21
C LEU A 130 9.56 12.18 5.80
N CYS A 131 10.69 11.85 5.17
CA CYS A 131 11.58 12.84 4.59
C CYS A 131 11.13 13.14 3.16
N THR A 132 10.69 14.37 2.90
CA THR A 132 10.19 14.76 1.56
C THR A 132 11.30 14.77 0.52
N SER A 133 12.51 15.22 0.86
CA SER A 133 13.65 15.20 -0.07
C SER A 133 14.01 13.78 -0.50
N ASP A 134 14.00 12.82 0.43
CA ASP A 134 14.30 11.41 0.11
C ASP A 134 13.25 10.85 -0.87
N ALA A 135 11.97 11.15 -0.63
CA ALA A 135 10.90 10.79 -1.55
C ALA A 135 11.09 11.45 -2.93
N GLU A 136 11.52 12.72 -2.98
CA GLU A 136 11.81 13.45 -4.21
C GLU A 136 12.94 12.83 -5.03
N ASP A 137 14.04 12.49 -4.37
CA ASP A 137 15.18 11.87 -5.03
C ASP A 137 14.83 10.48 -5.56
N LEU A 138 14.12 9.67 -4.78
CA LEU A 138 13.66 8.33 -5.17
C LEU A 138 12.76 8.36 -6.43
N CYS A 139 11.89 9.36 -6.53
CA CYS A 139 10.99 9.49 -7.67
C CYS A 139 11.70 9.99 -8.93
N ARG A 140 12.66 10.91 -8.81
CA ARG A 140 13.47 11.39 -9.94
C ARG A 140 14.41 10.33 -10.47
N GLN A 141 15.09 9.59 -9.59
CA GLN A 141 16.01 8.51 -9.97
C GLN A 141 15.31 7.41 -10.80
N ARG A 142 14.05 7.10 -10.47
CA ARG A 142 13.29 6.09 -11.21
C ARG A 142 13.03 6.46 -12.66
N LEU A 143 12.75 7.73 -12.94
CA LEU A 143 12.52 8.21 -14.31
C LEU A 143 13.79 8.10 -15.15
N LEU A 144 14.94 8.48 -14.59
CA LEU A 144 16.24 8.33 -15.23
C LEU A 144 16.48 6.86 -15.60
N ASN A 145 16.21 5.94 -14.68
CA ASN A 145 16.40 4.51 -14.91
C ASN A 145 15.41 3.90 -15.93
N SER A 146 14.21 4.49 -16.08
CA SER A 146 13.18 4.00 -17.01
C SER A 146 13.41 4.47 -18.45
N SER A 147 14.08 5.61 -18.64
CA SER A 147 14.38 6.19 -19.95
C SER A 147 15.40 5.38 -20.80
N GLY A 148 16.01 4.33 -20.23
CA GLY A 148 16.98 3.45 -20.89
C GLY A 148 16.50 2.04 -21.27
N GLY A 149 15.23 1.68 -21.02
CA GLY A 149 14.71 0.34 -21.26
C GLY A 149 13.32 0.33 -21.91
N SER A 150 13.10 -0.54 -22.91
CA SER A 150 11.76 -0.79 -23.47
C SER A 150 10.89 -1.56 -22.46
N GLY A 151 10.30 -0.84 -21.50
CA GLY A 151 9.17 -1.28 -20.71
C GLY A 151 7.86 -1.00 -21.45
N MET A 152 6.79 -1.72 -21.11
CA MET A 152 5.47 -1.59 -21.74
C MET A 152 4.96 -0.14 -21.79
N PRO A 153 4.21 0.24 -22.83
CA PRO A 153 3.74 1.62 -22.98
C PRO A 153 2.81 2.01 -21.82
N VAL A 154 3.17 3.11 -21.16
CA VAL A 154 2.32 3.81 -20.18
C VAL A 154 1.14 4.43 -20.92
N VAL A 155 -0.05 3.84 -20.81
CA VAL A 155 -1.28 4.47 -21.29
C VAL A 155 -1.94 5.16 -20.11
N CYS A 156 -1.78 6.49 -20.03
CA CYS A 156 -2.47 7.31 -19.05
C CYS A 156 -3.97 7.35 -19.36
N ALA A 157 -4.80 6.70 -18.53
CA ALA A 157 -6.25 6.87 -18.58
C ALA A 157 -6.64 8.25 -18.00
N GLN A 158 -7.24 9.09 -18.85
CA GLN A 158 -7.76 10.40 -18.47
C GLN A 158 -8.97 10.24 -17.53
N LYS A 159 -8.99 11.06 -16.47
CA LYS A 159 -10.05 11.12 -15.45
C LYS A 159 -11.28 11.83 -15.99
N ASP A 160 -12.47 11.34 -15.61
CA ASP A 160 -13.63 12.19 -15.34
C ASP A 160 -14.36 11.67 -14.09
N ALA A 161 -14.66 12.60 -13.19
CA ALA A 161 -15.27 12.38 -11.88
C ALA A 161 -16.80 12.55 -11.95
N ALA A 162 -17.55 11.85 -11.08
CA ALA A 162 -18.89 12.29 -10.70
C ALA A 162 -19.29 11.79 -9.30
N GLU A 163 -19.63 12.76 -8.47
CA GLU A 163 -20.36 12.72 -7.20
C GLU A 163 -21.69 11.94 -7.27
N GLN A 164 -22.10 11.34 -6.14
CA GLN A 164 -23.34 11.72 -5.46
C GLN A 164 -23.50 11.05 -4.09
N ARG A 165 -23.84 11.88 -3.09
CA ARG A 165 -24.17 11.53 -1.70
C ARG A 165 -25.65 11.17 -1.54
N GLY A 166 -25.93 10.36 -0.51
CA GLY A 166 -27.23 10.18 0.14
C GLY A 166 -27.29 8.75 0.71
N GLY A 167 -27.48 8.45 1.98
CA GLY A 167 -28.08 9.17 3.10
C GLY A 167 -29.28 8.35 3.58
N MET A 168 -29.12 7.53 4.63
CA MET A 168 -30.15 7.27 5.64
C MET A 168 -29.59 6.41 6.78
N GLU A 169 -29.72 6.93 8.00
CA GLU A 169 -29.53 6.23 9.27
C GLU A 169 -30.69 5.25 9.51
N HIS A 170 -30.47 4.17 10.26
CA HIS A 170 -31.38 3.70 11.33
C HIS A 170 -30.71 2.57 12.15
N ASN A 171 -30.46 2.91 13.43
CA ASN A 171 -30.39 2.09 14.65
C ASN A 171 -30.22 0.56 14.56
N ALA A 172 -29.11 0.06 15.11
CA ALA A 172 -29.13 -0.93 16.21
C ALA A 172 -27.72 -1.09 16.79
N THR A 173 -27.55 -0.56 18.01
CA THR A 173 -26.45 -0.84 18.93
C THR A 173 -26.32 -2.33 19.21
N GLU A 174 -25.12 -2.90 19.08
CA GLU A 174 -24.55 -3.85 20.06
C GLU A 174 -23.13 -4.37 19.70
N HIS A 175 -22.29 -4.53 20.73
CA HIS A 175 -21.07 -5.36 20.83
C HIS A 175 -19.68 -4.84 20.41
N TRP A 176 -19.27 -3.67 20.92
CA TRP A 176 -17.85 -3.24 20.93
C TRP A 176 -17.38 -2.74 22.31
N ALA A 177 -17.65 -3.50 23.37
CA ALA A 177 -17.00 -3.30 24.68
C ALA A 177 -17.33 -4.46 25.61
N ASP A 178 -16.75 -5.64 25.36
CA ASP A 178 -16.42 -6.45 26.53
C ASP A 178 -15.26 -5.72 27.23
N ARG A 179 -15.57 -5.09 28.37
CA ARG A 179 -14.69 -4.33 29.30
C ARG A 179 -14.75 -2.80 29.27
N GLY A 180 -15.98 -2.29 29.23
CA GLY A 180 -16.52 -1.16 30.01
C GLY A 180 -15.69 0.11 30.22
N PHE A 181 -16.24 1.26 29.82
CA PHE A 181 -16.28 2.48 30.65
C PHE A 181 -17.34 3.47 30.13
N SER A 182 -17.76 4.34 31.07
CA SER A 182 -18.92 5.23 31.06
C SER A 182 -18.69 6.58 30.36
N LYS A 183 -19.80 7.28 30.11
CA LYS A 183 -20.07 8.38 29.18
C LYS A 183 -19.65 9.80 29.65
N SER A 184 -18.59 9.98 30.43
CA SER A 184 -18.29 11.30 31.04
C SER A 184 -17.11 12.11 30.48
N ASP A 185 -16.34 11.63 29.53
CA ASP A 185 -15.01 12.23 29.25
C ASP A 185 -14.85 12.86 27.86
N VAL A 186 -15.93 13.34 27.22
CA VAL A 186 -15.90 13.85 25.82
C VAL A 186 -16.00 15.39 25.70
N GLU A 187 -16.00 16.16 26.79
CA GLU A 187 -16.20 17.64 26.71
C GLU A 187 -14.92 18.50 26.83
N GLU A 188 -13.72 17.98 26.57
CA GLU A 188 -12.49 18.78 26.69
C GLU A 188 -11.57 18.63 25.46
N ALA A 189 -12.05 19.07 24.29
CA ALA A 189 -11.19 19.18 23.10
C ALA A 189 -11.63 20.27 22.08
N GLU A 190 -12.46 21.24 22.48
CA GLU A 190 -12.73 22.44 21.68
C GLU A 190 -12.08 23.67 22.35
N GLY A 191 -10.90 24.07 21.87
CA GLY A 191 -10.22 25.24 22.41
C GLY A 191 -8.80 25.45 21.90
N CYS A 192 -8.64 25.77 20.61
CA CYS A 192 -7.61 26.74 20.22
C CYS A 192 -7.93 27.36 18.85
N GLU A 193 -8.46 28.58 18.88
CA GLU A 193 -8.76 29.41 17.72
C GLU A 193 -7.52 30.07 17.09
N ASN A 194 -7.74 30.52 15.85
CA ASN A 194 -6.89 31.23 14.92
C ASN A 194 -6.03 32.37 15.51
N ARG A 195 -4.86 32.59 14.91
CA ARG A 195 -4.22 33.92 14.90
C ARG A 195 -3.75 34.30 13.49
N ASP A 196 -4.43 35.29 12.94
CA ASP A 196 -4.00 36.14 11.84
C ASP A 196 -2.74 36.93 12.20
N VAL A 197 -1.85 37.14 11.22
CA VAL A 197 -0.87 38.23 11.27
C VAL A 197 -0.91 39.00 9.95
N HIS A 198 -1.44 40.22 10.01
CA HIS A 198 -1.37 41.23 8.97
C HIS A 198 0.00 41.94 8.96
N GLY A 199 0.61 42.02 7.77
CA GLY A 199 1.08 43.28 7.16
C GLY A 199 2.41 43.90 7.58
N ARG A 200 3.31 44.08 6.60
CA ARG A 200 4.07 45.32 6.38
C ARG A 200 4.65 45.41 4.96
N SER A 201 4.35 46.52 4.30
CA SER A 201 4.81 46.95 2.97
C SER A 201 6.22 47.55 2.99
N ALA A 202 6.98 47.39 1.90
CA ALA A 202 8.00 48.31 1.39
C ALA A 202 8.30 47.90 -0.07
N GLU A 203 7.82 48.65 -1.07
CA GLU A 203 8.51 49.68 -1.86
C GLU A 203 9.16 49.16 -3.15
N VAL A 204 8.85 49.90 -4.23
CA VAL A 204 9.06 49.61 -5.65
C VAL A 204 10.47 50.02 -6.08
N GLY A 205 11.12 49.17 -6.88
CA GLY A 205 12.32 49.52 -7.63
C GLY A 205 12.26 48.84 -9.00
N ASP A 206 12.09 49.65 -10.04
CA ASP A 206 12.11 49.24 -11.44
C ASP A 206 13.51 48.79 -11.85
N ASN A 207 13.62 47.63 -12.51
CA ASN A 207 14.73 47.37 -13.41
C ASN A 207 14.31 46.42 -14.53
N GLU A 208 14.19 46.97 -15.73
CA GLU A 208 14.05 46.24 -16.99
C GLU A 208 15.41 45.62 -17.36
N GLY A 209 15.43 44.35 -17.76
CA GLY A 209 16.63 43.76 -18.34
C GLY A 209 16.70 42.23 -18.30
N GLU A 210 16.57 41.66 -19.50
CA GLU A 210 17.17 40.39 -19.95
C GLU A 210 16.35 39.10 -19.75
N GLY A 211 16.05 38.50 -20.90
CA GLY A 211 15.23 37.31 -21.06
C GLY A 211 15.79 36.11 -20.32
N SER A 212 15.10 35.75 -19.25
CA SER A 212 15.11 34.41 -18.72
C SER A 212 14.26 33.54 -19.65
N ASN A 213 14.91 32.59 -20.33
CA ASN A 213 14.22 31.38 -20.78
C ASN A 213 13.55 30.76 -19.56
N HIS A 214 12.26 31.04 -19.38
CA HIS A 214 11.40 30.20 -18.55
C HIS A 214 11.28 28.86 -19.26
N GLU A 215 12.29 28.00 -19.09
CA GLU A 215 12.08 26.56 -19.16
C GLU A 215 10.96 26.26 -18.16
N LYS A 216 9.78 26.05 -18.72
CA LYS A 216 8.62 25.56 -18.02
C LYS A 216 9.02 24.18 -17.52
N SER A 217 9.53 24.07 -16.29
CA SER A 217 9.82 22.78 -15.67
C SER A 217 8.53 21.98 -15.72
N SER A 218 8.48 20.99 -16.60
CA SER A 218 7.34 20.10 -16.71
C SER A 218 7.14 19.49 -15.33
N LEU A 219 5.93 19.64 -14.78
CA LEU A 219 5.50 18.98 -13.54
C LEU A 219 5.45 17.43 -13.68
N ASP A 220 5.99 16.90 -14.78
CA ASP A 220 5.92 15.51 -15.22
C ASP A 220 7.15 14.67 -14.81
N ASP A 221 8.06 15.24 -14.01
CA ASP A 221 9.34 14.61 -13.62
C ASP A 221 9.24 13.78 -12.31
N TRP A 222 8.06 13.18 -12.06
CA TRP A 222 7.85 12.35 -10.87
C TRP A 222 7.46 10.90 -11.20
N GLY A 223 8.34 9.95 -10.86
CA GLY A 223 8.02 8.52 -10.90
C GLY A 223 6.98 8.12 -9.84
N PRO A 224 6.09 7.14 -10.11
CA PRO A 224 5.13 6.66 -9.11
C PRO A 224 5.82 6.20 -7.82
N LEU A 225 5.21 6.49 -6.67
CA LEU A 225 5.77 6.21 -5.33
C LEU A 225 4.82 5.36 -4.48
N LEU A 226 5.36 4.30 -3.88
CA LEU A 226 4.71 3.51 -2.84
C LEU A 226 5.36 3.81 -1.49
N VAL A 227 4.64 4.51 -0.62
CA VAL A 227 5.13 4.82 0.74
C VAL A 227 4.61 3.77 1.71
N LEU A 228 5.52 3.06 2.38
CA LEU A 228 5.22 2.03 3.38
C LEU A 228 5.72 2.48 4.75
N VAL A 229 4.83 2.54 5.74
CA VAL A 229 5.16 3.03 7.09
C VAL A 229 4.92 1.92 8.11
N PRO A 230 5.91 1.05 8.39
CA PRO A 230 5.77 0.02 9.43
C PRO A 230 5.74 0.67 10.82
N LEU A 231 4.70 0.36 11.61
CA LEU A 231 4.44 0.98 12.91
C LEU A 231 4.13 -0.04 14.01
N VAL A 232 4.49 0.31 15.24
CA VAL A 232 4.05 -0.37 16.47
C VAL A 232 3.24 0.65 17.28
N LEU A 233 1.91 0.48 17.32
CA LEU A 233 0.98 1.47 17.90
C LEU A 233 0.58 1.16 19.35
N GLY A 234 1.26 0.21 19.98
CA GLY A 234 1.04 -0.21 21.36
C GLY A 234 1.76 -1.53 21.66
N VAL A 235 1.74 -1.94 22.93
CA VAL A 235 2.42 -3.17 23.39
C VAL A 235 1.54 -4.40 23.13
N ASP A 236 0.34 -4.44 23.73
CA ASP A 236 -0.58 -5.58 23.60
C ASP A 236 -1.75 -5.31 22.65
N LYS A 237 -2.16 -4.05 22.60
CA LYS A 237 -3.26 -3.54 21.79
C LYS A 237 -2.90 -2.16 21.27
N VAL A 238 -3.52 -1.76 20.16
CA VAL A 238 -3.41 -0.39 19.64
C VAL A 238 -3.84 0.58 20.73
N ASN A 239 -3.00 1.58 21.01
CA ASN A 239 -3.37 2.66 21.92
C ASN A 239 -4.48 3.51 21.29
N LEU A 240 -5.60 3.66 21.99
CA LEU A 240 -6.80 4.33 21.49
C LEU A 240 -6.55 5.78 21.04
N ARG A 241 -5.50 6.43 21.59
CA ARG A 241 -5.10 7.78 21.18
C ARG A 241 -4.78 7.90 19.69
N TYR A 242 -4.41 6.80 19.02
CA TYR A 242 -4.05 6.80 17.60
C TYR A 242 -5.26 6.56 16.69
N LEU A 243 -6.41 6.10 17.22
CA LEU A 243 -7.57 5.78 16.39
C LEU A 243 -8.05 6.95 15.52
N PRO A 244 -8.13 8.21 16.01
CA PRO A 244 -8.50 9.33 15.15
C PRO A 244 -7.55 9.50 13.97
N SER A 245 -6.23 9.40 14.19
CA SER A 245 -5.22 9.49 13.12
C SER A 245 -5.35 8.34 12.13
N LEU A 246 -5.61 7.12 12.60
CA LEU A 246 -5.83 5.96 11.71
C LEU A 246 -7.10 6.12 10.87
N LYS A 247 -8.19 6.66 11.43
CA LYS A 247 -9.42 6.96 10.68
C LYS A 247 -9.17 8.02 9.60
N ILE A 248 -8.36 9.04 9.90
CA ILE A 248 -7.97 10.07 8.93
C ILE A 248 -7.20 9.46 7.75
N LEU A 249 -6.32 8.47 7.96
CA LEU A 249 -5.61 7.80 6.86
C LEU A 249 -6.57 7.23 5.81
N PHE A 250 -7.75 6.73 6.19
CA PHE A 250 -8.74 6.22 5.24
C PHE A 250 -9.47 7.32 4.45
N THR A 251 -9.31 8.59 4.82
CA THR A 251 -9.86 9.74 4.07
C THR A 251 -8.94 10.22 2.96
N PHE A 252 -7.66 9.79 2.97
CA PHE A 252 -6.69 10.20 1.96
C PHE A 252 -6.96 9.50 0.62
N PRO A 253 -7.04 10.21 -0.52
CA PRO A 253 -7.18 9.58 -1.83
C PRO A 253 -6.05 8.59 -2.17
N GLN A 254 -4.87 8.79 -1.58
CA GLN A 254 -3.67 7.99 -1.78
C GLN A 254 -3.63 6.74 -0.90
N THR A 255 -4.57 6.60 0.05
CA THR A 255 -4.52 5.50 1.01
C THR A 255 -4.65 4.14 0.33
N LEU A 256 -3.72 3.26 0.64
CA LEU A 256 -3.78 1.85 0.31
C LEU A 256 -4.27 1.03 1.50
N GLY A 257 -4.75 1.66 2.58
CA GLY A 257 -5.22 0.97 3.78
C GLY A 257 -4.11 0.60 4.75
N ILE A 258 -4.41 -0.31 5.68
CA ILE A 258 -3.54 -0.71 6.78
C ILE A 258 -3.52 -2.23 6.84
N LEU A 259 -2.35 -2.84 6.93
CA LEU A 259 -2.22 -4.27 7.22
C LEU A 259 -1.60 -4.47 8.60
N GLY A 260 -2.05 -5.50 9.29
CA GLY A 260 -1.56 -5.81 10.62
C GLY A 260 -2.41 -6.86 11.34
N GLY A 261 -2.01 -7.18 12.56
CA GLY A 261 -2.68 -8.18 13.37
C GLY A 261 -1.70 -8.87 14.30
N LYS A 262 -2.22 -9.87 15.02
CA LYS A 262 -1.41 -10.73 15.88
C LYS A 262 -0.79 -11.86 15.05
N PRO A 263 0.24 -12.55 15.58
CA PRO A 263 0.72 -13.76 14.96
C PRO A 263 -0.38 -14.76 14.61
N GLY A 264 -0.45 -15.13 13.33
CA GLY A 264 -1.47 -16.04 12.79
C GLY A 264 -2.87 -15.42 12.59
N ALA A 265 -3.01 -14.10 12.72
CA ALA A 265 -4.29 -13.39 12.60
C ALA A 265 -4.14 -12.02 11.91
N SER A 266 -3.37 -11.95 10.81
CA SER A 266 -3.18 -10.72 10.03
C SER A 266 -4.38 -10.44 9.13
N THR A 267 -4.79 -9.17 9.05
CA THR A 267 -5.87 -8.72 8.16
C THR A 267 -5.42 -7.49 7.37
N TYR A 268 -6.13 -7.20 6.28
CA TYR A 268 -5.93 -6.00 5.48
C TYR A 268 -7.13 -5.08 5.60
N LEU A 269 -6.99 -4.00 6.37
CA LEU A 269 -8.02 -3.00 6.60
C LEU A 269 -8.09 -2.05 5.40
N VAL A 270 -9.28 -1.98 4.79
CA VAL A 270 -9.56 -1.23 3.56
C VAL A 270 -10.38 0.04 3.82
N GLY A 271 -10.96 0.17 5.01
CA GLY A 271 -11.78 1.31 5.38
C GLY A 271 -12.32 1.20 6.80
N TYR A 272 -13.26 2.09 7.12
CA TYR A 272 -14.01 2.03 8.37
C TYR A 272 -15.42 2.57 8.17
N GLN A 273 -16.34 2.17 9.06
CA GLN A 273 -17.68 2.73 9.16
C GLN A 273 -18.02 2.89 10.65
N GLY A 274 -18.28 4.13 11.08
CA GLY A 274 -18.44 4.44 12.50
C GLY A 274 -17.19 4.07 13.30
N ASP A 275 -17.30 3.08 14.18
CA ASP A 275 -16.19 2.53 14.96
C ASP A 275 -15.71 1.15 14.48
N HIS A 276 -16.24 0.66 13.37
CA HIS A 276 -15.88 -0.64 12.80
C HIS A 276 -14.86 -0.48 11.68
N ALA A 277 -13.79 -1.29 11.73
CA ALA A 277 -12.90 -1.45 10.59
C ALA A 277 -13.53 -2.38 9.55
N LEU A 278 -13.37 -2.05 8.28
CA LEU A 278 -13.67 -2.92 7.15
C LEU A 278 -12.36 -3.55 6.69
N TYR A 279 -12.33 -4.88 6.55
CA TYR A 279 -11.10 -5.60 6.25
C TYR A 279 -11.32 -6.80 5.32
N LEU A 280 -10.25 -7.21 4.66
CA LEU A 280 -10.12 -8.48 3.95
C LEU A 280 -9.33 -9.47 4.80
N ASP A 281 -9.84 -10.69 4.86
CA ASP A 281 -9.34 -11.76 5.72
C ASP A 281 -8.68 -12.87 4.88
N PRO A 282 -7.37 -13.13 5.04
CA PRO A 282 -6.65 -14.15 4.28
C PRO A 282 -6.72 -15.56 4.89
N HIS A 283 -7.50 -15.82 5.94
CA HIS A 283 -7.49 -17.10 6.65
C HIS A 283 -8.38 -18.18 6.04
N GLU A 284 -8.90 -17.95 4.83
CA GLU A 284 -9.56 -18.98 4.03
C GLU A 284 -8.57 -19.67 3.10
N VAL A 285 -8.47 -21.00 3.22
CA VAL A 285 -7.56 -21.81 2.40
C VAL A 285 -8.25 -22.19 1.10
N GLN A 286 -7.73 -21.70 -0.01
CA GLN A 286 -8.22 -22.00 -1.35
C GLN A 286 -7.20 -22.84 -2.16
N GLN A 287 -7.68 -23.47 -3.24
CA GLN A 287 -6.80 -24.19 -4.16
C GLN A 287 -6.03 -23.21 -5.05
N VAL A 288 -4.80 -23.55 -5.41
CA VAL A 288 -4.01 -22.77 -6.38
C VAL A 288 -4.72 -22.74 -7.73
N VAL A 289 -4.80 -21.55 -8.31
CA VAL A 289 -5.32 -21.27 -9.64
C VAL A 289 -4.18 -20.79 -10.53
N ASN A 290 -4.09 -21.32 -11.76
CA ASN A 290 -3.13 -20.86 -12.75
C ASN A 290 -3.80 -19.83 -13.64
N ILE A 291 -3.32 -18.58 -13.58
CA ILE A 291 -3.87 -17.48 -14.37
C ILE A 291 -3.07 -17.31 -15.66
N THR A 292 -3.72 -17.51 -16.80
CA THR A 292 -3.13 -17.32 -18.14
C THR A 292 -3.68 -16.04 -18.77
N VAL A 293 -2.79 -15.19 -19.31
CA VAL A 293 -3.21 -13.89 -19.89
C VAL A 293 -3.90 -14.08 -21.25
N ASP A 294 -3.60 -15.18 -21.95
CA ASP A 294 -4.20 -15.52 -23.24
C ASP A 294 -5.64 -16.02 -23.14
N ASP A 295 -6.07 -16.40 -21.92
CA ASP A 295 -7.43 -16.87 -21.65
C ASP A 295 -8.18 -15.78 -20.87
N LEU A 296 -8.88 -14.92 -21.61
CA LEU A 296 -9.68 -13.84 -21.04
C LEU A 296 -10.85 -14.35 -20.18
N ASP A 297 -11.23 -15.62 -20.33
CA ASP A 297 -12.28 -16.28 -19.56
C ASP A 297 -11.72 -17.00 -18.31
N THR A 298 -10.42 -16.80 -17.99
CA THR A 298 -9.80 -17.35 -16.78
C THR A 298 -10.61 -16.96 -15.54
N ASP A 299 -11.05 -17.97 -14.79
CA ASP A 299 -11.77 -17.75 -13.54
C ASP A 299 -10.86 -17.13 -12.47
N THR A 300 -11.17 -15.89 -12.12
CA THR A 300 -10.49 -15.14 -11.05
C THR A 300 -11.35 -14.99 -9.81
N SER A 301 -12.49 -15.69 -9.70
CA SER A 301 -13.45 -15.55 -8.60
C SER A 301 -12.83 -15.72 -7.22
N SER A 302 -11.87 -16.64 -7.06
CA SER A 302 -11.13 -16.88 -5.81
C SER A 302 -10.27 -15.70 -5.32
N TYR A 303 -9.95 -14.76 -6.21
CA TYR A 303 -9.20 -13.54 -5.90
C TYR A 303 -10.09 -12.36 -5.48
N HIS A 304 -11.42 -12.56 -5.41
CA HIS A 304 -12.38 -11.56 -4.97
C HIS A 304 -13.19 -12.07 -3.78
N CYS A 305 -13.31 -11.23 -2.75
CA CYS A 305 -14.25 -11.46 -1.67
C CYS A 305 -15.65 -11.02 -2.14
N GLY A 306 -16.62 -11.93 -2.11
CA GLY A 306 -17.99 -11.74 -2.62
C GLY A 306 -19.05 -11.67 -1.53
#